data_AF-A0A2E3J634-F1
#
_entry.id   AF-A0A2E3J634-F1
#
_cell.length_a   1.000
_cell.length_b   1.000
_cell.length_c   1.000
_cell.angle_alpha   90.00
_cell.angle_beta   90.00
_cell.angle_gamma   90.00
#
_symmetry.space_group_name_H-M   'P 1'
#
loop_
_entity.id
_entity.type
_entity.pdbx_description
1 polymer ?
#
loop_
_entity_poly.entity_id
_entity_poly.type
_entity_poly.pdbx_seq_one_letter_code
_entity_poly.pdbx_strand_id
1 'polypeptide(L)'
;MKIAHEVRDNRNIWERTIHIPEGQLHDVKQALIVKQGSGSGSEIVEPLVKDFGRNLPLMRYLRAEPERLDFKKAKDVDRTIGDRGLMVTSLYSPIDCRDMLKPADFLMLYHFDRKTFRKIVNIGAEAMMGETSCILEAGFNMLQTWWFYASPSYG
;
A
#
# COMPACT_ATOMS: atom_id res chain seq x y z
N MET A 1 7.41 -17.50 -3.33
CA MET A 1 8.34 -16.46 -3.80
C MET A 1 7.57 -15.49 -4.68
N LYS A 2 7.60 -14.19 -4.41
CA LYS A 2 6.95 -13.16 -5.24
C LYS A 2 8.02 -12.61 -6.18
N ILE A 3 7.75 -12.59 -7.48
CA ILE A 3 8.63 -11.96 -8.47
C ILE A 3 7.80 -10.90 -9.18
N ALA A 4 8.15 -9.65 -8.96
CA ALA A 4 7.61 -8.51 -9.71
C ALA A 4 8.58 -8.22 -10.86
N HIS A 5 8.05 -8.23 -12.09
CA HIS A 5 8.77 -7.74 -13.26
C HIS A 5 8.20 -6.40 -13.63
N GLU A 6 9.06 -5.41 -13.80
CA GLU A 6 8.70 -4.04 -14.15
C GLU A 6 9.38 -3.65 -15.46
N VAL A 7 8.59 -3.19 -16.43
CA VAL A 7 9.09 -2.70 -17.70
C VAL A 7 8.66 -1.24 -17.83
N ARG A 8 9.65 -0.36 -17.99
CA ARG A 8 9.45 1.08 -18.18
C ARG A 8 9.75 1.44 -19.63
N ASP A 9 8.80 2.12 -20.28
CA ASP A 9 9.00 2.63 -21.64
C ASP A 9 9.45 4.10 -21.66
N ASN A 10 9.81 4.58 -22.86
CA ASN A 10 10.21 5.98 -23.09
C ASN A 10 9.05 7.00 -22.98
N ARG A 11 7.83 6.56 -22.66
CA ARG A 11 6.60 7.38 -22.57
C ARG A 11 6.12 7.56 -21.12
N ASN A 12 6.96 7.21 -20.14
CA ASN A 12 6.61 7.21 -18.72
C ASN A 12 5.48 6.23 -18.36
N ILE A 13 5.30 5.16 -19.14
CA ILE A 13 4.40 4.06 -18.83
C ILE A 13 5.20 2.91 -18.20
N TRP A 14 4.63 2.34 -17.14
CA TRP A 14 5.24 1.37 -16.26
C TRP A 14 4.27 0.19 -16.17
N GLU A 15 4.70 -0.96 -16.65
CA GLU A 15 3.91 -2.19 -16.57
C GLU A 15 4.51 -3.09 -15.49
N ARG A 16 3.67 -3.64 -14.63
CA ARG A 16 4.10 -4.56 -13.58
C ARG A 16 3.28 -5.84 -13.62
N THR A 17 3.98 -6.97 -13.64
CA THR A 17 3.38 -8.30 -13.49
C THR A 17 3.89 -8.94 -12.20
N ILE A 18 2.95 -9.36 -11.34
CA ILE A 18 3.22 -9.97 -10.04
C ILE A 18 2.81 -11.44 -10.10
N HIS A 19 3.79 -12.33 -9.98
CA HIS A 19 3.57 -13.76 -9.92
C HIS A 19 3.30 -14.20 -8.48
N ILE A 20 2.19 -14.92 -8.28
CA ILE A 20 1.73 -15.44 -6.99
C ILE A 20 1.31 -16.90 -7.14
N PRO A 21 1.23 -17.70 -6.05
CA PRO A 21 0.91 -19.13 -6.15
C PRO A 21 -0.41 -19.44 -6.89
N GLU A 22 -1.37 -18.53 -6.83
CA GLU A 22 -2.72 -18.70 -7.37
C GLU A 22 -2.90 -18.06 -8.76
N GLY A 23 -1.83 -17.52 -9.36
CA GLY A 23 -1.85 -16.94 -10.70
C GLY A 23 -0.94 -15.72 -10.86
N GLN A 24 -1.34 -14.82 -11.77
CA GLN A 24 -0.63 -13.57 -12.04
C GLN A 24 -1.57 -12.38 -11.92
N LEU A 25 -1.03 -11.28 -11.41
CA LEU A 25 -1.68 -9.97 -11.39
C LEU A 25 -0.88 -9.01 -12.28
N HIS A 26 -1.57 -8.12 -12.98
CA HIS A 26 -0.94 -7.17 -13.90
C HIS A 26 -1.60 -5.80 -13.79
N ASP A 27 -0.78 -4.76 -13.66
CA ASP A 27 -1.20 -3.36 -13.70
C ASP A 27 -0.32 -2.53 -14.64
N VAL A 28 -0.93 -1.43 -15.11
CA VAL A 28 -0.28 -0.42 -15.95
C VAL A 28 -0.42 0.92 -15.25
N LYS A 29 0.70 1.61 -15.08
CA LYS A 29 0.75 2.96 -14.50
C LYS A 29 1.42 3.93 -15.44
N GLN A 30 1.08 5.20 -15.30
CA GLN A 30 1.70 6.28 -16.03
C GLN A 30 2.21 7.33 -15.04
N ALA A 31 3.46 7.77 -15.19
CA ALA A 31 3.96 8.87 -14.36
C ALA A 31 3.25 10.15 -14.78
N LEU A 32 2.64 10.85 -13.82
CA LEU A 32 2.10 12.17 -14.04
C LEU A 32 3.25 13.17 -14.07
N ILE A 33 3.45 13.83 -15.21
CA ILE A 33 4.36 14.98 -15.30
C ILE A 33 3.62 16.18 -14.72
N VAL A 34 3.65 16.34 -13.40
CA VAL A 34 3.04 17.49 -12.74
C VAL A 34 3.98 18.69 -12.87
N LYS A 35 3.49 19.78 -13.47
CA LYS A 35 4.20 21.07 -13.51
C LYS A 35 3.93 21.82 -12.21
N GLN A 36 4.93 21.83 -11.32
CA GLN A 36 5.04 22.58 -10.05
C GLN A 36 3.89 22.45 -9.02
N GLY A 37 4.26 22.19 -7.76
CA GLY A 37 3.42 22.37 -6.57
C GLY A 37 2.72 21.13 -6.03
N SER A 38 2.38 20.17 -6.89
CA SER A 38 1.76 18.89 -6.49
C SER A 38 2.76 17.75 -6.73
N GLY A 39 2.87 16.82 -5.76
CA GLY A 39 3.85 15.75 -5.80
C GLY A 39 3.79 14.92 -7.09
N SER A 40 4.95 14.40 -7.52
CA SER A 40 5.03 13.47 -8.65
C SER A 40 4.35 12.15 -8.28
N GLY A 41 3.09 11.98 -8.69
CA GLY A 41 2.34 10.73 -8.56
C GLY A 41 2.42 9.86 -9.82
N SER A 42 2.12 8.57 -9.68
CA SER A 42 1.76 7.73 -10.83
C SER A 42 0.25 7.58 -10.86
N GLU A 43 -0.36 7.73 -12.04
CA GLU A 43 -1.74 7.40 -12.27
C GLU A 43 -1.86 5.92 -12.62
N ILE A 44 -2.85 5.25 -12.03
CA ILE A 44 -3.21 3.88 -12.42
C ILE A 44 -3.97 3.98 -13.73
N VAL A 45 -3.38 3.49 -14.82
CA VAL A 45 -4.05 3.41 -16.13
C VAL A 45 -4.93 2.17 -16.17
N GLU A 46 -4.36 1.04 -15.76
CA GLU A 46 -5.05 -0.23 -15.62
C GLU A 46 -4.84 -0.79 -14.21
N PRO A 47 -5.92 -1.02 -13.43
CA PRO A 47 -5.80 -1.50 -12.06
C PRO A 47 -5.35 -2.95 -12.00
N LEU A 48 -4.67 -3.28 -10.90
CA LEU A 48 -4.23 -4.63 -10.60
C LEU A 48 -5.41 -5.59 -10.35
N VAL A 49 -6.51 -5.07 -9.78
CA VAL A 49 -7.74 -5.83 -9.50
C VAL A 49 -8.79 -5.50 -10.57
N LYS A 50 -9.13 -6.49 -11.38
CA LYS A 50 -10.09 -6.36 -12.51
C LYS A 50 -11.39 -7.12 -12.23
N ASP A 51 -11.27 -8.27 -11.58
CA ASP A 51 -12.37 -9.11 -11.13
C ASP A 51 -12.27 -9.31 -9.62
N PHE A 52 -13.17 -8.69 -8.85
CA PHE A 52 -13.16 -8.81 -7.40
C PHE A 52 -13.37 -10.25 -6.93
N GLY A 53 -14.20 -11.05 -7.60
CA GLY A 53 -14.44 -12.44 -7.22
C GLY A 53 -13.18 -13.29 -7.28
N ARG A 54 -12.39 -13.12 -8.33
CA ARG A 54 -11.15 -13.87 -8.55
C ARG A 54 -9.91 -13.24 -7.92
N ASN A 55 -9.80 -11.91 -7.91
CA ASN A 55 -8.57 -11.21 -7.52
C ASN A 55 -8.54 -10.78 -6.05
N LEU A 56 -9.68 -10.67 -5.34
CA LEU A 56 -9.67 -10.34 -3.91
C LEU A 56 -8.82 -11.32 -3.06
N PRO A 57 -8.92 -12.64 -3.23
CA PRO A 57 -8.09 -13.58 -2.48
C PRO A 57 -6.58 -13.36 -2.72
N LEU A 58 -6.23 -12.92 -3.93
CA LEU A 58 -4.85 -12.69 -4.37
C LEU A 58 -4.22 -11.49 -3.65
N MET A 59 -5.03 -10.57 -3.12
CA MET A 59 -4.55 -9.36 -2.46
C MET A 59 -3.72 -9.63 -1.21
N ARG A 60 -3.94 -10.77 -0.51
CA ARG A 60 -3.11 -11.15 0.63
C ARG A 60 -1.64 -11.32 0.24
N TYR A 61 -1.38 -11.71 -1.02
CA TYR A 61 -0.03 -11.86 -1.56
C TYR A 61 0.59 -10.55 -2.06
N LEU A 62 -0.14 -9.45 -2.14
CA LEU A 62 0.44 -8.17 -2.57
C LEU A 62 1.14 -7.43 -1.43
N ARG A 63 0.98 -7.93 -0.21
CA ARG A 63 1.41 -7.23 1.00
C ARG A 63 2.84 -7.57 1.33
N ALA A 64 3.56 -6.61 1.90
CA ALA A 64 4.80 -6.95 2.58
C ALA A 64 4.45 -7.96 3.69
N GLU A 65 5.20 -9.06 3.76
CA GLU A 65 5.12 -9.96 4.90
C GLU A 65 5.84 -9.25 6.05
N PRO A 66 5.16 -8.89 7.15
CA PRO A 66 5.75 -8.10 8.24
C PRO A 66 7.03 -8.74 8.80
N GLU A 67 7.08 -10.07 8.81
CA GLU A 67 8.23 -10.88 9.25
C GLU A 67 9.48 -10.70 8.37
N ARG A 68 9.34 -10.18 7.14
CA ARG A 68 10.47 -9.90 6.24
C ARG A 68 11.06 -8.51 6.44
N LEU A 69 10.47 -7.68 7.29
CA LEU A 69 11.00 -6.36 7.61
C LEU A 69 12.18 -6.53 8.57
N ASP A 70 13.37 -6.06 8.17
CA ASP A 70 14.55 -6.06 9.03
C ASP A 70 14.53 -4.84 9.94
N PHE A 71 14.15 -5.07 11.20
CA PHE A 71 14.12 -4.06 12.25
C PHE A 71 15.42 -3.95 13.04
N LYS A 72 16.50 -4.63 12.67
CA LYS A 72 17.77 -4.59 13.42
C LYS A 72 18.26 -3.17 13.64
N LYS A 73 18.25 -2.36 12.59
CA LYS A 73 18.64 -0.93 12.67
C LYS A 73 17.72 -0.13 13.59
N ALA A 74 16.41 -0.39 13.55
CA ALA A 74 15.45 0.30 14.41
C ALA A 74 15.72 -0.01 15.89
N LYS A 75 16.00 -1.27 16.23
CA LYS A 75 16.36 -1.69 17.60
C LYS A 75 17.66 -1.05 18.09
N ASP A 76 18.65 -0.88 17.22
CA ASP A 76 19.91 -0.19 17.57
C ASP A 76 19.68 1.31 17.84
N VAL A 77 18.79 1.93 17.06
CA VAL A 77 18.36 3.33 17.26
C VAL A 77 17.57 3.47 18.57
N ASP A 78 16.63 2.58 18.85
CA ASP A 78 15.85 2.56 20.10
C ASP A 78 16.76 2.52 21.33
N ARG A 79 17.77 1.63 21.33
CA ARG A 79 18.78 1.54 22.40
C ARG A 79 19.60 2.82 22.57
N THR A 80 19.87 3.52 21.47
CA THR A 80 20.68 4.75 21.48
C THR A 80 19.88 5.92 22.05
N ILE A 81 18.62 6.02 21.66
CA ILE A 81 17.70 7.10 22.07
C ILE A 81 17.25 6.87 23.53
N GLY A 82 16.86 5.63 23.87
CA GLY A 82 16.27 5.27 25.16
C GLY A 82 15.07 6.15 25.49
N ASP A 83 14.92 6.54 26.76
CA ASP A 83 13.79 7.36 27.23
C ASP A 83 13.86 8.84 26.81
N ARG A 84 14.86 9.23 26.00
CA ARG A 84 15.12 10.64 25.62
C ARG A 84 14.47 11.06 24.31
N GLY A 85 13.78 10.15 23.62
CA GLY A 85 13.17 10.46 22.33
C GLY A 85 12.08 9.49 21.93
N LEU A 86 11.43 9.82 20.80
CA LEU A 86 10.35 9.03 20.24
C LEU A 86 10.82 8.39 18.94
N MET A 87 10.58 7.09 18.82
CA MET A 87 10.69 6.36 17.57
C MET A 87 9.34 6.43 16.86
N VAL A 88 9.27 7.28 15.84
CA VAL A 88 8.05 7.50 15.06
C VAL A 88 8.16 6.75 13.73
N THR A 89 7.10 6.04 13.37
CA THR A 89 6.96 5.51 12.01
C THR A 89 5.57 5.74 11.47
N SER A 90 5.45 5.52 10.16
CA SER A 90 4.24 5.71 9.39
C SER A 90 3.68 4.39 8.92
N LEU A 91 2.40 4.16 9.20
CA LEU A 91 1.63 3.03 8.72
C LEU A 91 0.66 3.47 7.63
N TYR A 92 0.43 2.57 6.68
CA TYR A 92 -0.64 2.74 5.70
C TYR A 92 -2.00 2.44 6.31
N SER A 93 -2.97 3.24 5.92
CA SER A 93 -4.37 3.01 6.30
C SER A 93 -4.91 1.75 5.60
N PRO A 94 -5.89 1.04 6.18
CA PRO A 94 -6.56 -0.08 5.52
C PRO A 94 -7.22 0.30 4.19
N ILE A 95 -7.55 1.59 4.01
CA ILE A 95 -8.11 2.16 2.78
C ILE A 95 -7.04 2.62 1.79
N ASP A 96 -5.76 2.68 2.20
CA ASP A 96 -4.63 2.95 1.32
C ASP A 96 -4.29 1.68 0.54
N CYS A 97 -5.26 1.22 -0.24
CA CYS A 97 -5.13 0.15 -1.22
C CYS A 97 -4.26 0.64 -2.38
N ARG A 98 -2.98 0.93 -2.09
CA ARG A 98 -2.01 1.38 -3.07
C ARG A 98 -2.02 0.40 -4.23
N ASP A 99 -2.18 0.96 -5.43
CA ASP A 99 -2.07 0.27 -6.71
C ASP A 99 -3.18 -0.72 -7.09
N MET A 100 -4.22 -0.88 -6.27
CA MET A 100 -5.24 -1.90 -6.52
C MET A 100 -6.34 -1.42 -7.45
N LEU A 101 -6.79 -0.19 -7.25
CA LEU A 101 -7.87 0.48 -7.95
C LEU A 101 -7.56 1.96 -8.03
N LYS A 102 -8.23 2.68 -8.94
CA LYS A 102 -8.25 4.13 -8.89
C LYS A 102 -8.96 4.57 -7.59
N PRO A 103 -8.49 5.66 -6.95
CA PRO A 103 -9.15 6.32 -5.82
C PRO A 103 -10.68 6.43 -5.95
N ALA A 104 -11.16 6.95 -7.09
CA ALA A 104 -12.57 7.14 -7.36
C ALA A 104 -13.32 5.80 -7.41
N ASP A 105 -12.79 4.81 -8.14
CA ASP A 105 -13.42 3.48 -8.26
C ASP A 105 -13.56 2.81 -6.89
N PHE A 106 -12.54 2.93 -6.03
CA PHE A 106 -12.59 2.39 -4.68
C PHE A 106 -13.66 3.08 -3.82
N LEU A 107 -13.77 4.41 -3.86
CA LEU A 107 -14.80 5.15 -3.14
C LEU A 107 -16.21 4.83 -3.66
N MET A 108 -16.36 4.59 -4.96
CA MET A 108 -17.62 4.18 -5.56
C MET A 108 -18.10 2.82 -5.03
N LEU A 109 -17.19 1.88 -4.71
CA LEU A 109 -17.57 0.61 -4.10
C LEU A 109 -18.33 0.81 -2.77
N TYR A 110 -18.02 1.85 -2.00
CA TYR A 110 -18.75 2.13 -0.76
C TYR A 110 -20.25 2.32 -1.01
N HIS A 111 -20.60 2.98 -2.13
CA HIS A 111 -21.97 3.29 -2.51
C HIS A 111 -22.65 2.17 -3.28
N PHE A 112 -21.96 1.52 -4.22
CA PHE A 112 -22.56 0.59 -5.17
C PHE A 112 -22.34 -0.89 -4.83
N ASP A 113 -21.27 -1.24 -4.10
CA ASP A 113 -21.00 -2.61 -3.64
C ASP A 113 -20.29 -2.62 -2.27
N ARG A 114 -21.06 -2.28 -1.25
CA ARG A 114 -20.57 -2.16 0.13
C ARG A 114 -19.99 -3.48 0.66
N LYS A 115 -20.43 -4.62 0.14
CA LYS A 115 -19.93 -5.94 0.55
C LYS A 115 -18.50 -6.12 0.06
N THR A 116 -18.23 -5.80 -1.21
CA THR A 116 -16.87 -5.83 -1.77
C THR A 116 -15.98 -4.80 -1.11
N PHE A 117 -16.46 -3.57 -0.89
CA PHE A 117 -15.73 -2.55 -0.15
C PHE A 117 -15.26 -3.04 1.23
N ARG A 118 -16.17 -3.62 2.02
CA ARG A 118 -15.84 -4.16 3.35
C ARG A 118 -14.80 -5.26 3.30
N LYS A 119 -14.86 -6.15 2.30
CA LYS A 119 -13.85 -7.20 2.13
C LYS A 119 -12.47 -6.60 1.90
N ILE A 120 -12.36 -5.60 1.02
CA ILE A 120 -11.11 -4.91 0.72
C ILE A 120 -10.54 -4.24 1.97
N VAL A 121 -11.37 -3.50 2.72
CA VAL A 121 -10.95 -2.82 3.94
C VAL A 121 -10.55 -3.81 5.03
N ASN A 122 -11.27 -4.91 5.21
CA ASN A 122 -10.93 -5.94 6.19
C ASN A 122 -9.60 -6.60 5.88
N ILE A 123 -9.39 -6.94 4.60
CA ILE A 123 -8.08 -7.34 4.11
C ILE A 123 -7.11 -6.24 4.55
N GLY A 124 -7.27 -4.98 4.13
CA GLY A 124 -6.45 -3.81 4.56
C GLY A 124 -6.04 -3.84 6.04
N ALA A 125 -7.03 -3.95 6.91
CA ALA A 125 -6.90 -3.91 8.35
C ALA A 125 -6.08 -5.08 8.90
N GLU A 126 -6.29 -6.30 8.42
CA GLU A 126 -5.53 -7.48 8.89
C GLU A 126 -4.02 -7.30 8.69
N ALA A 127 -3.60 -6.70 7.57
CA ALA A 127 -2.17 -6.47 7.35
C ALA A 127 -1.63 -5.27 8.12
N MET A 128 -2.40 -4.19 8.21
CA MET A 128 -2.03 -3.07 9.06
C MET A 128 -1.79 -3.55 10.50
N MET A 129 -2.65 -4.43 11.03
CA MET A 129 -2.49 -5.00 12.37
C MET A 129 -1.23 -5.87 12.49
N GLY A 130 -0.93 -6.72 11.50
CA GLY A 130 0.30 -7.51 11.47
C GLY A 130 1.56 -6.64 11.44
N GLU A 131 1.58 -5.62 10.58
CA GLU A 131 2.68 -4.66 10.47
C GLU A 131 2.85 -3.84 11.76
N THR A 132 1.73 -3.40 12.35
CA THR A 132 1.70 -2.69 13.64
C THR A 132 2.36 -3.52 14.74
N SER A 133 2.03 -4.82 14.84
CA SER A 133 2.65 -5.70 15.85
C SER A 133 4.17 -5.73 15.73
N CYS A 134 4.69 -5.98 14.52
CA CYS A 134 6.13 -6.05 14.29
C CYS A 134 6.85 -4.72 14.55
N ILE A 135 6.20 -3.60 14.22
CA ILE A 135 6.74 -2.25 14.46
C ILE A 135 6.80 -1.94 15.96
N LEU A 136 5.76 -2.25 16.72
CA LEU A 136 5.75 -2.05 18.17
C LEU A 136 6.84 -2.91 18.84
N GLU A 137 6.98 -4.17 18.42
CA GLU A 137 8.05 -5.07 18.88
C GLU A 137 9.46 -4.59 18.50
N ALA A 138 9.57 -3.71 17.51
CA ALA A 138 10.83 -3.09 17.09
C ALA A 138 11.21 -1.84 17.89
N GLY A 139 10.37 -1.40 18.83
CA GLY A 139 10.63 -0.24 19.70
C GLY A 139 9.99 1.07 19.22
N PHE A 140 9.21 1.06 18.14
CA PHE A 140 8.46 2.25 17.74
C PHE A 140 7.33 2.52 18.75
N ASN A 141 7.31 3.73 19.29
CA ASN A 141 6.38 4.14 20.34
C ASN A 141 5.36 5.18 19.87
N MET A 142 5.46 5.64 18.62
CA MET A 142 4.48 6.50 17.99
C MET A 142 4.22 6.04 16.55
N LEU A 143 2.93 5.84 16.25
CA LEU A 143 2.46 5.44 14.92
C LEU A 143 1.70 6.62 14.31
N GLN A 144 2.14 7.04 13.13
CA GLN A 144 1.42 8.00 12.31
C GLN A 144 0.73 7.23 11.18
N THR A 145 -0.55 7.48 10.96
CA THR A 145 -1.23 6.96 9.77
C THR A 145 -1.32 8.07 8.76
N TRP A 146 -0.84 7.82 7.54
CA TRP A 146 -1.06 8.76 6.45
C TRP A 146 -2.52 8.64 6.04
N TRP A 147 -3.22 9.77 6.01
CA TRP A 147 -4.51 9.87 5.34
C TRP A 147 -4.27 10.47 3.96
N PHE A 148 -4.07 9.64 2.94
CA PHE A 148 -4.05 10.13 1.56
C PHE A 148 -5.44 10.62 1.09
N TYR A 149 -6.52 10.31 1.84
CA TYR A 149 -7.91 10.57 1.44
C TYR A 149 -8.72 11.60 2.27
N ALA A 150 -8.20 12.16 3.39
CA ALA A 150 -8.92 13.19 4.18
C ALA A 150 -8.45 14.62 3.96
N SER A 151 -7.46 14.85 3.11
CA SER A 151 -7.09 16.20 2.73
C SER A 151 -7.67 16.49 1.34
N PRO A 152 -8.84 17.17 1.24
CA PRO A 152 -9.23 17.81 -0.02
C PRO A 152 -8.22 18.89 -0.47
N SER A 153 -7.18 19.15 0.32
CA SER A 153 -6.06 20.05 0.01
C SER A 153 -5.00 19.45 -0.93
N TYR A 154 -5.08 18.17 -1.31
CA TYR A 154 -4.22 17.56 -2.32
C TYR A 154 -4.98 17.29 -3.64
N GLY A 155 -5.73 18.31 -4.08
CA GLY A 155 -6.25 18.43 -5.44
C GLY A 155 -5.28 19.17 -6.36
#